data_AF-A0A1Y0G5K1-F1
#
_entry.id   AF-A0A1Y0G5K1-F1
#
_cell.length_a   1.000
_cell.length_b   1.000
_cell.length_c   1.000
_cell.angle_alpha   90.00
_cell.angle_beta   90.00
_cell.angle_gamma   90.00
#
_symmetry.space_group_name_H-M   'P 1'
#
loop_
_entity.id
_entity.type
_entity.pdbx_description
1 polymer ?
#
loop_
_entity_poly.entity_id
_entity_poly.type
_entity_poly.pdbx_seq_one_letter_code
_entity_poly.pdbx_strand_id
1 'polypeptide(L)'
;MKFFMDLYYLPILLFALLISHLLISYLSKHHSGIYAEMGKPKLTDSNLSRSAWALQGFLWKFKFFKLHDVRLTLLCLAVLLLELILVIYVYALL
;
A
#
# COMPACT_ATOMS: atom_id res chain seq x y z
N MET A 1 16.94 6.11 -23.11
CA MET A 1 15.63 5.53 -22.75
C MET A 1 15.50 5.20 -21.26
N LYS A 2 16.45 4.48 -20.63
CA LYS A 2 16.43 4.21 -19.16
C LYS A 2 16.29 5.47 -18.29
N PHE A 3 17.12 6.48 -18.52
CA PHE A 3 17.11 7.73 -17.73
C PHE A 3 15.78 8.50 -17.76
N PHE A 4 15.04 8.43 -18.88
CA PHE A 4 13.71 9.03 -18.98
C PHE A 4 12.67 8.23 -18.19
N MET A 5 12.73 6.90 -18.21
CA MET A 5 11.86 6.06 -17.40
C MET A 5 12.06 6.34 -15.91
N ASP A 6 13.30 6.44 -15.43
CA ASP A 6 13.59 6.70 -14.01
C ASP A 6 12.99 8.03 -13.51
N LEU A 7 12.96 9.07 -14.36
CA LEU A 7 12.38 10.37 -14.01
C LEU A 7 10.84 10.32 -13.85
N TYR A 8 10.15 9.49 -14.64
CA TYR A 8 8.70 9.27 -14.50
C TYR A 8 8.34 8.41 -13.28
N TYR A 9 9.26 7.59 -12.78
CA TYR A 9 9.01 6.75 -11.60
C TYR A 9 9.08 7.50 -10.28
N LEU A 10 9.89 8.55 -10.20
CA LEU A 10 10.00 9.37 -8.99
C LEU A 10 8.63 9.91 -8.49
N PRO A 11 7.80 10.56 -9.33
CA PRO A 11 6.47 11.01 -8.89
C PRO A 11 5.54 9.86 -8.54
N ILE A 12 5.63 8.72 -9.23
CA ILE A 12 4.82 7.52 -8.92
C ILE A 12 5.21 6.98 -7.54
N LEU A 13 6.51 6.92 -7.23
CA LEU A 13 7.03 6.48 -5.94
C LEU A 13 6.57 7.42 -4.81
N LEU A 14 6.68 8.73 -5.01
CA LEU A 14 6.20 9.72 -4.02
C LEU A 14 4.70 9.60 -3.81
N PHE A 15 3.93 9.40 -4.88
CA PHE A 15 2.50 9.18 -4.80
C PHE A 15 2.15 7.89 -4.05
N ALA A 16 2.87 6.80 -4.29
CA ALA A 16 2.71 5.53 -3.57
C ALA A 16 3.01 5.66 -2.07
N LEU A 17 4.07 6.39 -1.71
CA LEU A 17 4.39 6.70 -0.31
C LEU A 17 3.26 7.51 0.35
N LEU A 18 2.74 8.52 -0.35
CA LEU A 18 1.64 9.35 0.15
C LEU A 18 0.36 8.53 0.37
N ILE A 19 -0.06 7.72 -0.60
CA ILE A 19 -1.26 6.89 -0.49
C ILE A 19 -1.10 5.85 0.63
N SER A 20 0.07 5.22 0.73
CA SER A 20 0.37 4.27 1.81
C SER A 20 0.33 4.96 3.19
N HIS A 21 0.83 6.20 3.29
CA HIS A 21 0.74 6.99 4.51
C HIS A 21 -0.71 7.25 4.90
N LEU A 22 -1.52 7.69 3.93
CA LEU A 22 -2.93 7.98 4.14
C LEU A 22 -3.70 6.72 4.55
N LEU A 23 -3.43 5.58 3.92
CA LEU A 23 -4.03 4.29 4.30
C LEU A 23 -3.71 3.92 5.75
N ILE A 24 -2.42 3.94 6.13
CA ILE A 24 -1.98 3.60 7.49
C ILE A 24 -2.58 4.56 8.51
N SER A 25 -2.54 5.86 8.24
CA SER A 25 -3.12 6.90 9.09
C SER A 25 -4.63 6.70 9.24
N TYR A 26 -5.34 6.43 8.15
CA TYR A 26 -6.78 6.21 8.15
C TYR A 26 -7.16 4.95 8.93
N LEU A 27 -6.47 3.82 8.69
CA LEU A 27 -6.64 2.58 9.44
C LEU A 27 -6.42 2.80 10.94
N SER A 28 -5.35 3.51 11.33
CA SER A 28 -5.06 3.76 12.74
C SER A 28 -6.15 4.58 13.45
N LYS A 29 -6.81 5.50 12.75
CA LYS A 29 -7.82 6.41 13.30
C LYS A 29 -9.23 5.82 13.30
N HIS A 30 -9.62 5.18 12.20
CA HIS A 30 -11.00 4.75 11.97
C HIS A 30 -11.20 3.25 12.20
N HIS A 31 -10.15 2.44 12.06
CA HIS A 31 -10.19 0.98 12.18
C HIS A 31 -9.08 0.49 13.13
N SER A 32 -8.96 1.15 14.28
CA SER A 32 -7.85 0.98 15.22
C SER A 32 -7.68 -0.45 15.73
N GLY A 33 -8.78 -1.21 15.87
CA GLY A 33 -8.75 -2.63 16.23
C GLY A 33 -8.02 -3.47 15.18
N ILE A 34 -8.40 -3.32 13.92
CA ILE A 34 -7.79 -4.04 12.78
C ILE A 34 -6.34 -3.59 12.59
N TYR A 35 -6.09 -2.29 12.74
CA TYR A 35 -4.73 -1.75 12.72
C TYR A 35 -3.84 -2.37 13.81
N ALA A 36 -4.38 -2.58 15.02
CA ALA A 36 -3.67 -3.25 16.10
C ALA A 36 -3.46 -4.75 15.83
N GLU A 37 -4.46 -5.45 15.27
CA GLU A 37 -4.34 -6.86 14.87
C GLU A 37 -3.26 -7.09 13.81
N MET A 38 -3.05 -6.12 12.92
CA MET A 38 -1.97 -6.14 11.92
C MET A 38 -0.60 -5.80 12.52
N GLY A 39 -0.49 -5.59 13.83
CA GLY A 39 0.78 -5.24 14.49
C GLY A 39 1.19 -3.79 14.29
N LYS A 40 0.24 -2.89 13.98
CA LYS A 40 0.46 -1.44 13.81
C LYS A 40 1.50 -1.10 12.74
N PRO A 41 1.26 -1.48 11.47
CA PRO A 41 2.21 -1.29 10.38
C PRO A 41 2.58 0.19 10.20
N LYS A 42 3.87 0.44 9.98
CA LYS A 42 4.41 1.78 9.69
C LYS A 42 5.05 1.81 8.31
N LEU A 43 5.14 3.00 7.71
CA LEU A 43 5.85 3.21 6.44
C LEU A 43 7.33 2.87 6.51
N THR A 44 7.93 3.02 7.69
CA THR A 44 9.34 2.74 7.93
C THR A 44 9.59 1.28 8.28
N ASP A 45 8.54 0.46 8.40
CA ASP A 45 8.72 -0.96 8.65
C ASP A 45 9.37 -1.59 7.41
N SER A 46 10.32 -2.49 7.64
CA SER A 46 10.89 -3.28 6.56
C SER A 46 9.78 -4.09 5.87
N ASN A 47 9.87 -4.25 4.54
CA ASN A 47 8.99 -5.13 3.75
C ASN A 47 9.01 -6.59 4.24
N LEU A 48 10.01 -6.97 5.05
CA LEU A 48 10.11 -8.30 5.66
C LEU A 48 9.46 -8.38 7.05
N SER A 49 8.96 -7.28 7.59
CA SER A 49 8.35 -7.25 8.92
C SER A 49 7.00 -7.95 8.95
N ARG A 50 6.68 -8.59 10.07
CA ARG A 50 5.39 -9.27 10.27
C ARG A 50 4.20 -8.32 10.08
N SER A 51 4.35 -7.05 10.46
CA SER A 51 3.32 -6.02 10.30
C SER A 51 3.11 -5.66 8.83
N ALA A 52 4.18 -5.51 8.04
CA ALA A 52 4.09 -5.29 6.61
C ALA A 52 3.39 -6.48 5.91
N TRP A 53 3.77 -7.72 6.23
CA TRP A 53 3.11 -8.91 5.68
C TRP A 53 1.64 -9.02 6.09
N ALA A 54 1.28 -8.61 7.31
CA ALA A 54 -0.11 -8.59 7.76
C ALA A 54 -0.94 -7.56 6.98
N LEU A 55 -0.40 -6.35 6.76
CA LEU A 55 -1.03 -5.33 5.92
C LEU A 55 -1.18 -5.82 4.48
N GLN A 56 -0.14 -6.46 3.93
CA GLN A 56 -0.16 -7.03 2.59
C GLN A 56 -1.23 -8.12 2.46
N GLY A 57 -1.29 -9.02 3.44
CA GLY A 57 -2.32 -10.05 3.52
C GLY A 57 -3.72 -9.47 3.68
N PHE A 58 -3.87 -8.32 4.35
CA PHE A 58 -5.15 -7.62 4.47
C PHE A 58 -5.61 -7.04 3.12
N LEU A 59 -4.69 -6.41 2.38
CA LEU A 59 -4.93 -5.86 1.04
C LEU A 59 -5.25 -6.96 0.02
N TRP A 60 -4.36 -7.94 -0.13
CA TRP A 60 -4.50 -8.99 -1.15
C TRP A 60 -5.62 -10.00 -0.89
N LYS A 61 -6.04 -10.17 0.37
CA LYS A 61 -7.24 -10.97 0.71
C LYS A 61 -8.53 -10.14 0.64
N PHE A 62 -8.45 -8.88 0.20
CA PHE A 62 -9.59 -7.98 0.06
C PHE A 62 -10.44 -7.87 1.33
N LYS A 63 -9.80 -7.99 2.51
CA LYS A 63 -10.50 -7.99 3.80
C LYS A 63 -11.19 -6.65 4.09
N PHE A 64 -10.71 -5.57 3.47
CA PHE A 64 -11.28 -4.23 3.58
C PHE A 64 -12.72 -4.12 3.07
N PHE A 65 -13.17 -4.94 2.11
CA PHE A 65 -14.58 -4.89 1.66
C PHE A 65 -15.57 -5.26 2.76
N LYS A 66 -15.15 -6.10 3.72
CA LYS A 66 -16.00 -6.51 4.85
C LYS A 66 -16.26 -5.37 5.84
N LEU A 67 -15.50 -4.29 5.76
CA LEU A 67 -15.63 -3.12 6.64
C LEU A 67 -16.66 -2.11 6.13
N HIS A 68 -17.18 -2.32 4.91
CA HIS A 68 -18.18 -1.45 4.28
C HIS A 68 -17.80 0.05 4.29
N ASP A 69 -16.50 0.34 4.34
CA ASP A 69 -15.95 1.69 4.36
C ASP A 69 -15.43 2.05 2.97
N VAL A 70 -16.16 2.94 2.29
CA VAL A 70 -15.86 3.36 0.91
C VAL A 70 -14.51 4.07 0.84
N ARG A 71 -14.15 4.88 1.83
CA ARG A 71 -12.88 5.63 1.82
C ARG A 71 -11.71 4.68 1.99
N LEU A 72 -11.80 3.76 2.95
CA LEU A 72 -10.78 2.72 3.14
C LEU A 72 -10.65 1.87 1.88
N THR A 73 -11.77 1.48 1.29
CA THR A 73 -11.78 0.68 0.06
C THR A 73 -11.05 1.39 -1.08
N LEU A 74 -11.31 2.67 -1.31
CA LEU A 74 -10.62 3.47 -2.33
C LEU A 74 -9.11 3.55 -2.06
N LEU A 75 -8.69 3.77 -0.81
CA LEU A 75 -7.28 3.81 -0.44
C LEU A 75 -6.60 2.46 -0.66
N CYS A 76 -7.23 1.36 -0.25
CA CYS A 76 -6.72 0.00 -0.47
C CYS A 76 -6.60 -0.35 -1.96
N LEU A 77 -7.60 0.00 -2.76
CA LEU A 77 -7.57 -0.21 -4.22
C LEU A 77 -6.48 0.63 -4.89
N ALA A 78 -6.27 1.88 -4.45
CA ALA A 78 -5.20 2.72 -4.96
C ALA A 78 -3.82 2.13 -4.65
N VAL A 79 -3.60 1.61 -3.44
CA VAL A 79 -2.35 0.90 -3.10
C VAL A 79 -2.16 -0.34 -3.98
N LEU A 80 -3.19 -1.19 -4.12
CA LEU A 80 -3.11 -2.40 -4.95
C LEU A 80 -2.79 -2.07 -6.42
N LEU A 81 -3.39 -1.02 -6.97
CA LEU A 81 -3.11 -0.59 -8.33
C LEU A 81 -1.65 -0.15 -8.50
N LEU A 82 -1.11 0.61 -7.52
CA LEU A 82 0.27 1.06 -7.54
C LEU A 82 1.25 -0.11 -7.41
N GLU A 83 0.94 -1.10 -6.57
CA GLU A 83 1.73 -2.34 -6.49
C GLU A 83 1.75 -3.09 -7.81
N LEU A 84 0.60 -3.23 -8.48
CA LEU A 84 0.52 -3.87 -9.79
C LEU A 84 1.35 -3.14 -10.84
N ILE A 85 1.30 -1.80 -10.88
CA ILE A 85 2.12 -0.98 -11.78
C ILE A 85 3.62 -1.23 -11.50
N LEU A 86 4.01 -1.24 -10.22
CA LEU A 86 5.40 -1.49 -9.84
C LEU A 86 5.87 -2.90 -10.24
N VAL A 87 5.02 -3.91 -10.03
CA VAL A 87 5.32 -5.30 -10.44
C VAL A 87 5.50 -5.38 -11.96
N ILE A 88 4.57 -4.83 -12.75
CA ILE A 88 4.67 -4.79 -14.22
C ILE A 88 5.96 -4.10 -14.65
N TYR A 89 6.32 -2.99 -14.00
CA TYR A 89 7.57 -2.29 -14.30
C TYR A 89 8.81 -3.15 -14.07
N VAL A 90 8.90 -3.80 -12.90
CA VAL A 90 10.03 -4.66 -12.57
C VAL A 90 10.16 -5.79 -13.59
N TYR A 91 9.05 -6.42 -13.99
CA TYR A 91 9.06 -7.45 -15.03
C TYR A 91 9.40 -6.90 -16.42
N ALA A 92 9.00 -5.68 -16.76
CA ALA A 92 9.34 -5.07 -18.05
C ALA A 92 10.81 -4.62 -18.13
N LEU A 93 11.49 -4.47 -16.99
CA LEU A 93 12.89 -4.06 -16.90
C LEU A 93 13.88 -5.25 -16.87
N LEU A 94 13.38 -6.45 -16.54
CA LEU A 94 14.09 -7.74 -16.49
C LEU A 94 14.21 -8.36 -17.89
#